data_AF-A0A8T2XLR1-F1
#
_entry.id   AF-A0A8T2XLR1-F1
#
_cell.length_a   1.000
_cell.length_b   1.000
_cell.length_c   1.000
_cell.angle_alpha   90.00
_cell.angle_beta   90.00
_cell.angle_gamma   90.00
#
_symmetry.space_group_name_H-M   'P 1'
#
loop_
_entity.id
_entity.type
_entity.pdbx_description
1 polymer ?
#
loop_
_entity_poly.entity_id
_entity_poly.type
_entity_poly.pdbx_seq_one_letter_code
_entity_poly.pdbx_strand_id
1 'polypeptide(L)'
;VPTKKRTFSKKLAGIVSSAIVAGIGMLMLGFIISMRKWNLRKKNHCEEREEDMELPIFDMSTIAHATDAFSNSNKLGEGGFGPVYK
;
A
#
# COMPACT_ATOMS: atom_id res chain seq x y z
N VAL A 1 -54.73 23.22 -21.66
CA VAL A 1 -54.73 22.02 -20.78
C VAL A 1 -53.30 21.73 -20.35
N PRO A 2 -52.92 21.83 -19.06
CA PRO A 2 -51.55 21.54 -18.64
C PRO A 2 -51.30 20.04 -18.74
N THR A 3 -50.30 19.66 -19.52
CA THR A 3 -49.96 18.27 -19.82
C THR A 3 -49.26 17.62 -18.62
N LYS A 4 -50.03 16.88 -17.81
CA LYS A 4 -49.58 16.04 -16.68
C LYS A 4 -48.33 15.19 -16.97
N LYS A 5 -48.12 14.80 -18.23
CA LYS A 5 -46.94 14.05 -18.71
C LYS A 5 -45.62 14.79 -18.47
N ARG A 6 -45.61 16.13 -18.59
CA ARG A 6 -44.39 16.96 -18.48
C ARG A 6 -43.87 17.08 -17.05
N THR A 7 -44.72 16.99 -16.03
CA THR A 7 -44.31 17.05 -14.62
C THR A 7 -43.76 15.71 -14.13
N PHE A 8 -44.29 14.60 -14.62
CA PHE A 8 -43.80 13.25 -14.29
C PHE A 8 -42.37 13.02 -14.81
N SER A 9 -42.07 13.41 -16.05
CA SER A 9 -40.70 13.29 -16.61
C SER A 9 -39.67 14.09 -15.81
N LYS A 10 -40.04 15.28 -15.31
CA LYS A 10 -39.16 16.09 -14.45
C LYS A 10 -38.93 15.45 -13.08
N LYS A 11 -39.96 14.85 -12.48
CA LYS A 11 -39.85 14.10 -11.22
C LYS A 11 -38.98 12.86 -11.37
N LEU A 12 -39.13 12.12 -12.47
CA LEU A 12 -38.34 10.94 -12.78
C LEU A 12 -36.85 11.27 -12.98
N ALA A 13 -36.55 12.35 -13.70
CA ALA A 13 -35.17 12.82 -13.90
C ALA A 13 -34.46 13.12 -12.56
N GLY A 14 -35.18 13.74 -11.60
CA GLY A 14 -34.64 14.00 -10.26
C GLY A 14 -34.27 12.72 -9.51
N ILE A 15 -35.14 11.70 -9.52
CA ILE A 15 -34.89 10.42 -8.82
C ILE A 15 -33.69 9.67 -9.42
N VAL A 16 -33.54 9.67 -10.75
CA VAL A 16 -32.42 9.00 -11.41
C VAL A 16 -31.10 9.70 -11.07
N SER A 17 -31.07 11.04 -11.03
CA SER A 17 -29.85 11.77 -10.68
C SER A 17 -29.39 11.52 -9.25
N SER A 18 -30.30 11.42 -8.28
CA SER A 18 -29.94 11.16 -6.87
C SER A 18 -29.40 9.75 -6.66
N ALA A 19 -29.95 8.75 -7.37
CA ALA A 19 -29.49 7.38 -7.31
C ALA A 19 -28.04 7.23 -7.83
N ILE A 20 -27.69 7.94 -8.91
CA ILE A 20 -26.34 7.89 -9.49
C ILE A 20 -25.32 8.51 -8.53
N VAL A 21 -25.61 9.67 -7.94
CA VAL A 21 -24.71 10.35 -7.00
C VAL A 21 -24.49 9.49 -5.75
N ALA A 22 -25.55 8.90 -5.20
CA ALA A 22 -25.44 7.98 -4.07
C ALA A 22 -24.61 6.73 -4.41
N GLY A 23 -24.79 6.15 -5.60
CA GLY A 23 -24.04 4.99 -6.06
C GLY A 23 -22.54 5.27 -6.21
N ILE A 24 -22.17 6.39 -6.85
CA ILE A 24 -20.77 6.79 -7.00
C ILE A 24 -20.13 7.08 -5.62
N GLY A 25 -20.85 7.76 -4.73
CA GLY A 25 -20.39 8.01 -3.37
C GLY A 25 -20.11 6.72 -2.60
N MET A 26 -21.00 5.73 -2.67
CA MET A 26 -20.80 4.43 -2.03
C MET A 26 -19.61 3.66 -2.61
N LEU A 27 -19.44 3.66 -3.94
CA LEU A 27 -18.30 3.00 -4.58
C LEU A 27 -16.97 3.67 -4.19
N MET A 28 -16.92 5.01 -4.19
CA MET A 28 -15.73 5.76 -3.79
C MET A 28 -15.38 5.53 -2.32
N LEU A 29 -16.37 5.56 -1.41
CA LEU A 29 -16.15 5.29 0.01
C LEU A 29 -15.67 3.85 0.23
N GLY A 30 -16.29 2.88 -0.45
CA GLY A 30 -15.89 1.47 -0.42
C GLY A 30 -14.47 1.24 -0.93
N PHE A 31 -14.08 1.93 -2.00
CA PHE A 31 -12.72 1.89 -2.53
C PHE A 31 -11.69 2.47 -1.55
N ILE A 32 -11.99 3.61 -0.92
CA ILE A 32 -11.12 4.22 0.10
C ILE A 32 -10.95 3.29 1.30
N ILE A 33 -12.03 2.67 1.80
CA ILE A 33 -11.97 1.70 2.91
C ILE A 33 -11.15 0.46 2.51
N SER A 34 -11.37 -0.05 1.30
CA SER A 34 -10.63 -1.21 0.76
C SER A 34 -9.14 -0.91 0.63
N MET A 35 -8.79 0.27 0.10
CA MET A 35 -7.41 0.73 -0.06
C MET A 35 -6.72 0.96 1.29
N ARG A 36 -7.42 1.54 2.28
CA ARG A 36 -6.91 1.68 3.66
C ARG A 36 -6.60 0.33 4.29
N LYS A 37 -7.50 -0.66 4.17
CA LYS A 37 -7.31 -2.01 4.70
C LYS A 37 -6.16 -2.74 3.98
N TRP A 38 -6.03 -2.59 2.67
CA TRP A 38 -4.93 -3.18 1.91
C TRP A 38 -3.57 -2.60 2.26
N ASN A 39 -3.46 -1.28 2.45
CA ASN A 39 -2.20 -0.66 2.84
C ASN A 39 -1.76 -1.06 4.26
N LEU A 40 -2.71 -1.26 5.18
CA LEU A 40 -2.40 -1.75 6.53
C LEU A 40 -1.88 -3.20 6.49
N ARG A 41 -2.50 -4.06 5.66
CA ARG A 41 -2.01 -5.43 5.43
C ARG A 41 -0.62 -5.47 4.81
N LYS A 42 -0.28 -4.50 3.93
CA LYS A 42 1.06 -4.41 3.32
C LYS A 42 2.15 -4.07 4.34
N LYS A 43 1.84 -3.29 5.39
CA LYS A 43 2.78 -3.02 6.49
C LYS A 43 3.03 -4.26 7.33
N ASN A 44 1.96 -4.94 7.73
CA ASN A 44 2.07 -6.13 8.57
C ASN A 44 2.84 -7.27 7.89
N HIS A 45 2.78 -7.40 6.57
CA HIS A 45 3.51 -8.45 5.85
C HIS A 45 5.04 -8.25 5.80
N CYS A 46 5.52 -7.06 6.17
CA CYS A 46 6.95 -6.74 6.33
C CYS A 46 7.36 -6.92 7.79
N GLU A 47 6.59 -6.37 8.73
CA GLU A 47 6.85 -6.52 10.18
C GLU A 47 6.72 -7.98 10.67
N GLU A 48 5.76 -8.77 10.17
CA GLU A 48 5.59 -10.18 10.56
C GLU A 48 6.77 -11.07 10.07
N ARG A 49 7.43 -10.72 8.96
CA ARG A 49 8.69 -11.39 8.59
C ARG A 49 9.81 -11.05 9.57
N GLU A 50 9.81 -9.85 10.15
CA GLU A 50 10.85 -9.42 11.09
C GLU A 50 10.65 -10.05 12.48
N GLU A 51 9.41 -10.38 12.87
CA GLU A 51 9.11 -10.96 14.18
C GLU A 51 9.20 -12.51 14.22
N ASP A 52 8.97 -13.22 13.11
CA ASP A 52 8.99 -14.71 13.05
C ASP A 52 10.39 -15.29 12.73
N MET A 53 11.37 -14.45 12.44
CA MET A 53 12.77 -14.86 12.31
C MET A 53 13.51 -14.48 13.59
N GLU A 54 13.95 -15.47 14.38
CA GLU A 54 14.86 -15.30 15.53
C GLU A 54 16.22 -14.64 15.16
N LEU A 55 16.41 -14.29 13.87
CA LEU A 55 17.57 -13.60 13.33
C LEU A 55 17.17 -12.19 12.87
N PRO A 56 17.85 -11.14 13.35
CA PRO A 56 17.60 -9.78 12.89
C PRO A 56 17.85 -9.66 11.38
N ILE A 57 16.85 -9.19 10.65
CA ILE A 57 17.01 -8.81 9.24
C ILE A 57 17.61 -7.41 9.18
N PHE A 58 18.71 -7.28 8.46
CA PHE A 58 19.30 -5.98 8.15
C PHE A 58 19.03 -5.62 6.69
N ASP A 59 18.70 -4.35 6.46
CA ASP A 59 18.65 -3.82 5.10
C ASP A 59 20.07 -3.65 4.53
N MET A 60 20.16 -3.59 3.20
CA MET A 60 21.46 -3.41 2.53
C MET A 60 22.13 -2.09 2.90
N SER A 61 21.35 -1.05 3.22
CA SER A 61 21.87 0.23 3.72
C SER A 61 22.62 0.07 5.03
N THR A 62 22.07 -0.67 5.99
CA THR A 62 22.73 -0.92 7.29
C THR A 62 24.00 -1.72 7.09
N ILE A 63 23.98 -2.77 6.26
CA ILE A 63 25.17 -3.58 5.98
C ILE A 63 26.25 -2.74 5.27
N ALA A 64 25.87 -1.96 4.27
CA ALA A 64 26.79 -1.07 3.57
C ALA A 64 27.37 -0.01 4.52
N HIS A 65 26.56 0.59 5.38
CA HIS A 65 27.05 1.57 6.34
C HIS A 65 28.00 0.94 7.37
N ALA A 66 27.68 -0.24 7.90
CA ALA A 66 28.52 -0.94 8.87
C ALA A 66 29.89 -1.31 8.29
N THR A 67 29.92 -1.75 7.03
CA THR A 67 31.16 -2.15 6.34
C THR A 67 31.88 -1.00 5.65
N ASP A 68 31.40 0.24 5.77
CA ASP A 68 31.87 1.41 5.00
C ASP A 68 31.90 1.12 3.50
N ALA A 69 30.74 0.74 2.96
CA ALA A 69 30.52 0.31 1.59
C ALA A 69 31.49 -0.81 1.14
N PHE A 70 31.73 -1.80 2.00
CA PHE A 70 32.69 -2.89 1.76
C PHE A 70 34.12 -2.38 1.49
N SER A 71 34.53 -1.32 2.19
CA SER A 71 35.88 -0.75 2.11
C SER A 71 36.94 -1.79 2.45
N ASN A 72 38.07 -1.74 1.74
CA ASN A 72 39.19 -2.65 1.98
C ASN A 72 39.82 -2.48 3.38
N SER A 73 39.64 -1.32 4.04
CA SER A 73 40.06 -1.11 5.43
C SER A 73 39.27 -1.94 6.43
N ASN A 74 38.06 -2.37 6.06
CA ASN A 74 37.21 -3.21 6.87
C ASN A 74 37.26 -4.69 6.45
N LYS A 75 38.04 -5.03 5.42
CA LYS A 75 38.25 -6.43 5.02
C LYS A 75 39.11 -7.15 6.07
N LEU A 76 38.55 -8.23 6.62
CA LEU A 76 39.23 -9.14 7.54
C LEU A 76 40.04 -10.20 6.82
N GLY A 77 39.61 -10.63 5.63
CA GLY A 77 40.30 -11.63 4.82
C GLY A 77 39.50 -12.08 3.60
N GLU A 78 40.09 -12.97 2.82
CA GLU A 78 39.43 -13.64 1.68
C GLU A 78 39.93 -15.09 1.57
N GLY A 79 39.01 -16.01 1.30
CA GLY A 79 39.31 -17.44 1.12
C GLY A 79 38.21 -18.14 0.34
N GLY A 80 38.03 -19.45 0.53
CA GLY A 80 37.02 -20.24 -0.20
C GLY A 80 35.57 -19.81 0.03
N PHE A 81 35.30 -18.99 1.05
CA PHE A 81 33.99 -18.42 1.35
C PHE A 81 33.80 -17.01 0.76
N GLY A 82 34.82 -16.44 0.11
CA GLY A 82 34.84 -15.06 -0.37
C GLY A 82 35.40 -14.06 0.65
N PRO A 83 35.24 -12.74 0.40
CA PRO A 83 35.74 -11.69 1.26
C PRO A 83 34.87 -11.53 2.53
N VAL A 84 35.53 -11.38 3.68
CA VAL A 84 34.89 -11.17 4.99
C VAL A 84 35.21 -9.76 5.47
N TYR A 85 34.21 -9.04 5.96
CA TYR A 85 34.33 -7.66 6.45
C TYR A 85 33.92 -7.58 7.93
N LYS A 86 34.54 -6.66 8.68
CA LYS A 86 34.18 -6.34 10.07
C LYS A 86 33.07 -5.30 10.16
#